data_AF-A0A0D8BY61-F1
#
_entry.id   AF-A0A0D8BY61-F1
#
_cell.length_a   1.000
_cell.length_b   1.000
_cell.length_c   1.000
_cell.angle_alpha   90.00
_cell.angle_beta   90.00
_cell.angle_gamma   90.00
#
_symmetry.space_group_name_H-M   'P 1'
#
loop_
_entity.id
_entity.type
_entity.pdbx_description
1 polymer ?
#
loop_
_entity_poly.entity_id
_entity_poly.type
_entity_poly.pdbx_seq_one_letter_code
_entity_poly.pdbx_strand_id
1 'polypeptide(L)'
;MRLTCSFKAERMPVSYRMMLVSVIKEALRMSDEQYCERLYKSASMKPFAFSVYLKNFHFVDQEVYLEGMTMTVSSPDHEFLLHLYNGLQQKRAFSYKQYQLVKEKIRMLPEKTITDSTVVFRTLSPMLVEDKNQKPVSPDAPDYEEHVNHLADLILRQYRGNGLLSPLIVRPLRWRKVVVKETNHEFEATHGGGNVLYFTAYQTFFSLTGHPSDLQLLYQLGLSKRRNQGFGLLEVEEVRG
;
A
#
# COMPACT_ATOMS: atom_id res chain seq x y z
N MET A 1 -8.00 -8.23 -7.55
CA MET A 1 -8.19 -7.33 -8.71
C MET A 1 -7.52 -5.99 -8.44
N ARG A 2 -7.07 -5.31 -9.50
CA ARG A 2 -6.43 -3.99 -9.41
C ARG A 2 -7.27 -2.90 -10.03
N LEU A 3 -7.27 -1.74 -9.39
CA LEU A 3 -7.88 -0.52 -9.86
C LEU A 3 -6.83 0.58 -9.87
N THR A 4 -6.79 1.36 -10.94
CA THR A 4 -6.02 2.61 -11.00
C THR A 4 -6.96 3.79 -11.04
N CYS A 5 -6.56 4.87 -10.36
CA CYS A 5 -7.22 6.16 -10.42
C CYS A 5 -6.17 7.25 -10.62
N SER A 6 -6.29 8.01 -11.71
CA SER A 6 -5.41 9.13 -12.01
C SER A 6 -6.04 10.43 -11.54
N PHE A 7 -5.22 11.30 -10.95
CA PHE A 7 -5.62 12.59 -10.42
C PHE A 7 -4.71 13.69 -10.94
N LYS A 8 -5.30 14.83 -11.29
CA LYS A 8 -4.60 16.10 -11.45
C LYS A 8 -4.53 16.79 -10.09
N ALA A 9 -3.35 17.27 -9.73
CA ALA A 9 -3.08 18.07 -8.54
C ALA A 9 -1.83 18.92 -8.82
N GLU A 10 -1.82 20.17 -8.37
CA GLU A 10 -0.69 21.08 -8.60
C GLU A 10 0.39 20.93 -7.52
N ARG A 11 -0.05 20.65 -6.28
CA ARG A 11 0.81 20.43 -5.13
C ARG A 11 0.13 19.54 -4.09
N MET A 12 0.92 18.90 -3.26
CA MET A 12 0.49 18.02 -2.17
C MET A 12 1.52 18.05 -1.03
N PRO A 13 1.19 17.64 0.19
CA PRO A 13 2.18 17.60 1.26
C PRO A 13 3.17 16.45 1.01
N VAL A 14 4.38 16.54 1.57
CA VAL A 14 5.34 15.42 1.55
C VAL A 14 4.73 14.13 2.13
N SER A 15 3.83 14.25 3.11
CA SER A 15 3.02 13.17 3.69
C SER A 15 1.75 12.85 2.87
N TYR A 16 1.84 12.87 1.54
CA TYR A 16 0.69 12.70 0.63
C TYR A 16 -0.03 11.35 0.77
N ARG A 17 0.56 10.33 1.42
CA ARG A 17 -0.13 9.04 1.59
C ARG A 17 -1.35 9.19 2.48
N MET A 18 -1.31 10.02 3.53
CA MET A 18 -2.50 10.29 4.33
C MET A 18 -3.59 11.03 3.57
N MET A 19 -3.21 11.91 2.64
CA MET A 19 -4.14 12.53 1.73
C MET A 19 -4.85 11.47 0.86
N LEU A 20 -4.12 10.48 0.34
CA LEU A 20 -4.72 9.39 -0.43
C LEU A 20 -5.53 8.39 0.39
N VAL A 21 -5.14 8.13 1.65
CA VAL A 21 -6.00 7.42 2.60
C VAL A 21 -7.33 8.15 2.76
N SER A 22 -7.31 9.48 2.86
CA SER A 22 -8.54 10.29 2.90
C SER A 22 -9.38 10.12 1.65
N VAL A 23 -8.78 10.11 0.45
CA VAL A 23 -9.48 9.85 -0.82
C VAL A 23 -10.18 8.49 -0.81
N ILE A 24 -9.49 7.43 -0.37
CA ILE A 24 -10.06 6.08 -0.28
C ILE A 24 -11.25 6.09 0.71
N LYS A 25 -11.08 6.67 1.90
CA LYS A 25 -12.15 6.76 2.90
C LYS A 25 -13.36 7.53 2.38
N GLU A 26 -13.13 8.66 1.70
CA GLU A 26 -14.20 9.49 1.15
C GLU A 26 -14.94 8.79 0.01
N ALA A 27 -14.23 8.09 -0.87
CA ALA A 27 -14.84 7.25 -1.89
C ALA A 27 -15.72 6.15 -1.26
N LEU A 28 -15.21 5.43 -0.26
CA LEU A 28 -15.99 4.40 0.43
C LEU A 28 -17.24 4.97 1.08
N ARG A 29 -17.15 6.11 1.80
CA ARG A 29 -18.32 6.76 2.40
C ARG A 29 -19.35 7.21 1.36
N MET A 30 -18.88 7.73 0.23
CA MET A 30 -19.76 8.15 -0.88
C MET A 30 -20.53 6.96 -1.45
N SER A 31 -19.91 5.78 -1.51
CA SER A 31 -20.61 4.57 -1.98
C SER A 31 -21.51 3.97 -0.90
N ASP A 32 -21.03 3.86 0.33
CA ASP A 32 -21.71 3.27 1.48
C ASP A 32 -21.02 3.70 2.78
N GLU A 33 -21.65 4.61 3.52
CA GLU A 33 -21.14 5.11 4.79
C GLU A 33 -21.00 4.01 5.84
N GLN A 34 -21.98 3.10 5.94
CA GLN A 34 -21.96 2.02 6.92
C GLN A 34 -20.81 1.04 6.65
N TYR A 35 -20.57 0.70 5.38
CA TYR A 35 -19.42 -0.10 4.98
C TYR A 35 -18.11 0.56 5.41
N CYS A 36 -17.95 1.86 5.11
CA CYS A 36 -16.75 2.59 5.51
C CYS A 36 -16.56 2.59 7.04
N GLU A 37 -17.63 2.78 7.81
CA GLU A 37 -17.56 2.75 9.26
C GLU A 37 -17.14 1.37 9.79
N ARG A 38 -17.77 0.29 9.32
CA ARG A 38 -17.41 -1.09 9.70
C ARG A 38 -15.95 -1.37 9.41
N LEU A 39 -15.49 -1.02 8.20
CA LEU A 39 -14.13 -1.26 7.77
C LEU A 39 -13.11 -0.52 8.65
N TYR A 40 -13.36 0.74 9.03
CA TYR A 40 -12.39 1.55 9.78
C TYR A 40 -12.55 1.51 11.31
N LYS A 41 -13.70 1.10 11.86
CA LYS A 41 -13.87 0.84 13.30
C LYS A 41 -13.23 -0.49 13.72
N SER A 42 -13.11 -1.46 12.81
CA SER A 42 -12.44 -2.73 13.08
C SER A 42 -10.94 -2.54 13.33
N ALA A 43 -10.40 -3.27 14.31
CA ALA A 43 -8.95 -3.41 14.53
C ALA A 43 -8.26 -4.34 13.50
N SER A 44 -9.03 -5.03 12.65
CA SER A 44 -8.49 -5.91 11.61
C SER A 44 -7.70 -5.13 10.55
N MET A 45 -6.69 -5.80 9.99
CA MET A 45 -5.99 -5.34 8.81
C MET A 45 -6.96 -5.12 7.66
N LYS A 46 -6.78 -4.02 6.94
CA LYS A 46 -7.64 -3.69 5.81
C LYS A 46 -7.29 -4.59 4.62
N PRO A 47 -8.28 -5.00 3.81
CA PRO A 47 -8.10 -6.00 2.76
C PRO A 47 -7.48 -5.42 1.49
N PHE A 48 -6.64 -4.38 1.59
CA PHE A 48 -6.06 -3.73 0.42
C PHE A 48 -4.64 -3.20 0.69
N ALA A 49 -3.90 -3.03 -0.42
CA ALA A 49 -2.70 -2.22 -0.50
C ALA A 49 -2.84 -1.20 -1.62
N PHE A 50 -2.04 -0.14 -1.56
CA PHE A 50 -1.91 0.78 -2.69
C PHE A 50 -0.49 1.28 -2.90
N SER A 51 -0.26 1.83 -4.09
CA SER A 51 0.95 2.56 -4.48
C SER A 51 0.57 3.84 -5.20
N VAL A 52 1.56 4.72 -5.36
CA VAL A 52 1.39 6.03 -5.98
C VAL A 52 2.54 6.27 -6.93
N TYR A 53 2.21 6.56 -8.17
CA TYR A 53 3.15 7.08 -9.16
C TYR A 53 2.93 8.59 -9.30
N LEU A 54 3.99 9.38 -9.17
CA LEU A 54 3.97 10.83 -9.28
C LEU A 54 4.55 11.25 -10.64
N LYS A 55 3.85 12.12 -11.36
CA LYS A 55 4.26 12.60 -12.68
C LYS A 55 4.95 13.96 -12.58
N ASN A 56 6.14 14.08 -13.17
CA ASN A 56 6.91 15.33 -13.31
C ASN A 56 6.99 16.13 -12.00
N PHE A 57 7.41 15.44 -10.92
CA PHE A 57 7.36 16.00 -9.58
C PHE A 57 8.71 16.51 -9.09
N HIS A 58 8.67 17.48 -8.18
CA HIS A 58 9.82 17.94 -7.43
C HIS A 58 9.41 18.37 -6.02
N PHE A 59 10.35 18.31 -5.09
CA PHE A 59 10.13 18.69 -3.69
C PHE A 59 10.55 20.14 -3.47
N VAL A 60 9.71 20.91 -2.77
CA VAL A 60 10.02 22.24 -2.26
C VAL A 60 9.53 22.28 -0.82
N ASP A 61 10.46 22.42 0.13
CA ASP A 61 10.19 22.37 1.56
C ASP A 61 9.37 21.15 2.01
N GLN A 62 8.12 21.37 2.45
CA GLN A 62 7.18 20.34 2.93
C GLN A 62 6.11 19.99 1.89
N GLU A 63 6.29 20.45 0.65
CA GLU A 63 5.36 20.23 -0.45
C GLU A 63 6.03 19.50 -1.61
N VAL A 64 5.19 18.81 -2.36
CA VAL A 64 5.53 18.14 -3.62
C VAL A 64 4.71 18.80 -4.70
N TYR A 65 5.39 19.43 -5.64
CA TYR A 65 4.78 19.98 -6.85
C TYR A 65 4.81 18.90 -7.92
N LEU A 66 3.71 18.76 -8.67
CA LEU A 66 3.52 17.68 -9.65
C LEU A 66 2.51 18.10 -10.72
N GLU A 67 2.51 17.40 -11.86
CA GLU A 67 1.45 17.56 -12.86
C GLU A 67 0.22 16.71 -12.54
N GLY A 68 0.43 15.59 -11.86
CA GLY A 68 -0.59 14.62 -11.52
C GLY A 68 0.00 13.35 -10.97
N MET A 69 -0.87 12.42 -10.58
CA MET A 69 -0.47 11.14 -10.03
C MET A 69 -1.43 10.03 -10.41
N THR A 70 -0.95 8.79 -10.33
CA THR A 70 -1.76 7.60 -10.48
C THR A 70 -1.67 6.77 -9.21
N MET A 71 -2.80 6.60 -8.53
CA MET A 71 -2.95 5.67 -7.42
C MET A 71 -3.34 4.31 -7.96
N THR A 72 -2.58 3.26 -7.60
CA THR A 72 -2.93 1.87 -7.90
C THR A 72 -3.37 1.20 -6.60
N VAL A 73 -4.59 0.68 -6.56
CA VAL A 73 -5.16 -0.06 -5.42
C VAL A 73 -5.34 -1.51 -5.82
N SER A 74 -4.97 -2.42 -4.91
CA SER A 74 -5.08 -3.86 -5.09
C SER A 74 -5.80 -4.47 -3.90
N SER A 75 -6.72 -5.39 -4.16
CA SER A 75 -7.48 -6.10 -3.15
C SER A 75 -8.03 -7.43 -3.70
N PRO A 76 -8.00 -8.53 -2.93
CA PRO A 76 -8.78 -9.73 -3.21
C PRO A 76 -10.27 -9.61 -2.79
N ASP A 77 -10.60 -8.61 -1.97
CA ASP A 77 -11.97 -8.34 -1.51
C ASP A 77 -12.75 -7.55 -2.58
N HIS A 78 -13.76 -8.21 -3.16
CA HIS A 78 -14.62 -7.65 -4.20
C HIS A 78 -15.61 -6.61 -3.66
N GLU A 79 -16.11 -6.75 -2.43
CA GLU A 79 -17.01 -5.78 -1.81
C GLU A 79 -16.27 -4.44 -1.62
N PHE A 80 -15.04 -4.52 -1.09
CA PHE A 80 -14.15 -3.36 -0.98
C PHE A 80 -13.94 -2.65 -2.32
N LEU A 81 -13.59 -3.40 -3.36
CA LEU A 81 -13.30 -2.82 -4.68
C LEU A 81 -14.54 -2.23 -5.33
N LEU A 82 -15.71 -2.86 -5.14
CA LEU A 82 -16.98 -2.35 -5.64
C LEU A 82 -17.31 -0.99 -5.02
N HIS A 83 -17.24 -0.88 -3.70
CA HIS A 83 -17.48 0.40 -3.00
C HIS A 83 -16.44 1.45 -3.39
N LEU A 84 -15.16 1.08 -3.47
CA LEU A 84 -14.11 2.00 -3.89
C LEU A 84 -14.36 2.52 -5.31
N TYR A 85 -14.66 1.63 -6.26
CA TYR A 85 -14.94 2.01 -7.65
C TYR A 85 -16.15 2.93 -7.75
N ASN A 86 -17.27 2.56 -7.11
CA ASN A 86 -18.50 3.34 -7.15
C ASN A 86 -18.31 4.73 -6.54
N GLY A 87 -17.64 4.81 -5.40
CA GLY A 87 -17.33 6.07 -4.73
C GLY A 87 -16.42 6.98 -5.55
N LEU A 88 -15.34 6.41 -6.11
CA LEU A 88 -14.47 7.12 -7.03
C LEU A 88 -15.23 7.56 -8.27
N GLN A 89 -16.18 6.77 -8.79
CA GLN A 89 -16.97 7.12 -9.97
C GLN A 89 -17.88 8.33 -9.72
N GLN A 90 -18.58 8.34 -8.58
CA GLN A 90 -19.52 9.41 -8.20
C GLN A 90 -18.82 10.74 -7.90
N LYS A 91 -17.64 10.71 -7.26
CA LYS A 91 -16.95 11.92 -6.84
C LYS A 91 -15.86 12.33 -7.83
N ARG A 92 -15.87 13.60 -8.24
CA ARG A 92 -14.89 14.15 -9.21
C ARG A 92 -13.70 14.84 -8.54
N ALA A 93 -13.93 15.62 -7.50
CA ALA A 93 -12.90 16.43 -6.83
C ALA A 93 -12.85 16.10 -5.33
N PHE A 94 -11.65 15.86 -4.81
CA PHE A 94 -11.38 15.53 -3.42
C PHE A 94 -10.54 16.64 -2.77
N SER A 95 -10.89 16.98 -1.53
CA SER A 95 -10.22 18.01 -0.74
C SER A 95 -9.50 17.36 0.43
N TYR A 96 -8.29 17.81 0.72
CA TYR A 96 -7.56 17.41 1.92
C TYR A 96 -6.78 18.60 2.48
N LYS A 97 -7.20 19.13 3.64
CA LYS A 97 -6.70 20.42 4.14
C LYS A 97 -6.79 21.48 3.01
N GLN A 98 -5.69 22.14 2.65
CA GLN A 98 -5.61 23.10 1.54
C GLN A 98 -5.42 22.47 0.15
N TYR A 99 -5.24 21.15 0.05
CA TYR A 99 -4.90 20.47 -1.19
C TYR A 99 -6.14 19.98 -1.95
N GLN A 100 -6.06 20.03 -3.28
CA GLN A 100 -7.15 19.69 -4.18
C GLN A 100 -6.70 18.63 -5.19
N LEU A 101 -7.58 17.67 -5.42
CA LEU A 101 -7.34 16.50 -6.28
C LEU A 101 -8.52 16.36 -7.24
N VAL A 102 -8.27 16.46 -8.53
CA VAL A 102 -9.30 16.27 -9.54
C VAL A 102 -9.08 14.92 -10.19
N LYS A 103 -10.02 14.00 -9.98
CA LYS A 103 -10.03 12.69 -10.64
C LYS A 103 -10.13 12.88 -12.15
N GLU A 104 -9.25 12.22 -12.88
CA GLU A 104 -9.23 12.20 -14.34
C GLU A 104 -9.80 10.89 -14.88
N LYS A 105 -9.24 9.74 -14.45
CA LYS A 105 -9.58 8.44 -15.05
C LYS A 105 -9.46 7.30 -14.06
N ILE A 106 -10.45 6.42 -14.07
CA ILE A 106 -10.43 5.12 -13.38
C ILE A 106 -10.22 4.02 -14.43
N ARG A 107 -9.38 3.01 -14.12
CA ARG A 107 -9.24 1.81 -14.94
C ARG A 107 -9.10 0.56 -14.07
N MET A 108 -9.80 -0.50 -14.45
CA MET A 108 -9.49 -1.83 -13.93
C MET A 108 -8.26 -2.37 -14.64
N LEU A 109 -7.36 -3.01 -13.89
CA LEU A 109 -6.18 -3.66 -14.43
C LEU A 109 -6.30 -5.18 -14.30
N PRO A 110 -5.85 -5.94 -15.31
CA PRO A 110 -5.71 -7.38 -15.16
C PRO A 110 -4.67 -7.71 -14.08
N GLU A 111 -4.84 -8.85 -13.45
CA GLU A 111 -3.89 -9.41 -12.51
C GLU A 111 -3.25 -10.66 -13.09
N LYS A 112 -2.01 -10.92 -12.70
CA LYS A 112 -1.36 -12.18 -12.97
C LYS A 112 -1.89 -13.25 -12.02
N THR A 113 -2.19 -14.42 -12.58
CA THR A 113 -2.50 -15.62 -11.81
C THR A 113 -1.19 -16.31 -11.46
N ILE A 114 -0.96 -16.51 -10.17
CA ILE A 114 0.22 -17.19 -9.65
C ILE A 114 -0.10 -18.68 -9.51
N THR A 115 0.60 -19.49 -10.28
CA THR A 115 0.51 -20.96 -10.27
C THR A 115 1.82 -21.60 -9.83
N ASP A 116 2.95 -20.93 -10.08
CA ASP A 116 4.27 -21.36 -9.64
C ASP A 116 4.47 -21.19 -8.13
N SER A 117 5.25 -22.11 -7.54
CA SER A 117 5.67 -22.03 -6.14
C SER A 117 6.76 -21.00 -5.89
N THR A 118 7.39 -20.46 -6.94
CA THR A 118 8.42 -19.43 -6.85
C THR A 118 8.09 -18.30 -7.80
N VAL A 119 8.03 -17.07 -7.28
CA VAL A 119 7.71 -15.88 -8.06
C VAL A 119 8.70 -14.78 -7.73
N VAL A 120 9.06 -13.98 -8.73
CA VAL A 120 9.87 -12.79 -8.55
C VAL A 120 8.96 -11.57 -8.50
N PHE A 121 9.09 -10.80 -7.43
CA PHE A 121 8.32 -9.59 -7.20
C PHE A 121 9.22 -8.35 -7.21
N ARG A 122 8.68 -7.23 -7.69
CA ARG A 122 9.15 -5.89 -7.31
C ARG A 122 8.10 -5.16 -6.49
N THR A 123 8.53 -4.27 -5.60
CA THR A 123 7.61 -3.39 -4.87
C THR A 123 7.19 -2.18 -5.71
N LEU A 124 5.89 -1.93 -5.83
CA LEU A 124 5.30 -0.68 -6.33
C LEU A 124 5.23 0.41 -5.25
N SER A 125 5.16 0.01 -3.98
CA SER A 125 5.32 0.89 -2.81
C SER A 125 6.27 0.25 -1.80
N PRO A 126 7.11 1.03 -1.10
CA PRO A 126 8.19 0.48 -0.29
C PRO A 126 7.65 -0.47 0.78
N MET A 127 8.42 -1.50 1.09
CA MET A 127 8.09 -2.53 2.07
C MET A 127 8.67 -2.16 3.43
N LEU A 128 7.81 -2.05 4.43
CA LEU A 128 8.13 -1.81 5.83
C LEU A 128 8.02 -3.13 6.60
N VAL A 129 9.15 -3.64 7.03
CA VAL A 129 9.27 -4.82 7.91
C VAL A 129 9.89 -4.35 9.22
N GLU A 130 9.30 -4.76 10.34
CA GLU A 130 9.70 -4.31 11.68
C GLU A 130 9.88 -5.52 12.59
N ASP A 131 10.84 -5.43 13.53
CA ASP A 131 11.02 -6.40 14.59
C ASP A 131 9.96 -6.22 15.70
N LYS A 132 10.04 -7.07 16.74
CA LYS A 132 9.17 -7.00 17.94
C LYS A 132 9.25 -5.67 18.70
N ASN A 133 10.32 -4.89 18.51
CA ASN A 133 10.54 -3.59 19.14
C ASN A 133 10.18 -2.43 18.20
N GLN A 134 9.47 -2.70 17.09
CA GLN A 134 9.09 -1.74 16.06
C GLN A 134 10.29 -1.09 15.35
N LYS A 135 11.46 -1.77 15.35
CA LYS A 135 12.63 -1.32 14.61
C LYS A 135 12.61 -1.86 13.19
N PRO A 136 12.93 -1.04 12.17
CA PRO A 136 12.94 -1.46 10.78
C PRO A 136 14.02 -2.53 10.53
N VAL A 137 13.64 -3.62 9.87
CA VAL A 137 14.54 -4.74 9.53
C VAL A 137 15.01 -4.60 8.08
N SER A 138 16.33 -4.61 7.87
CA SER A 138 16.94 -4.54 6.54
C SER A 138 16.80 -5.87 5.79
N PRO A 139 16.64 -5.87 4.44
CA PRO A 139 16.72 -7.09 3.65
C PRO A 139 18.04 -7.86 3.79
N ASP A 140 19.12 -7.20 4.23
CA ASP A 140 20.41 -7.84 4.52
C ASP A 140 20.49 -8.50 5.91
N ALA A 141 19.47 -8.29 6.76
CA ALA A 141 19.50 -8.85 8.11
C ALA A 141 19.37 -10.38 8.05
N PRO A 142 20.16 -11.13 8.84
CA PRO A 142 20.15 -12.59 8.81
C PRO A 142 18.78 -13.19 9.20
N ASP A 143 18.00 -12.46 9.98
CA ASP A 143 16.66 -12.82 10.44
C ASP A 143 15.53 -12.21 9.57
N TYR A 144 15.86 -11.58 8.43
CA TYR A 144 14.87 -10.91 7.59
C TYR A 144 13.74 -11.85 7.12
N GLU A 145 14.09 -13.07 6.71
CA GLU A 145 13.12 -14.09 6.28
C GLU A 145 12.13 -14.45 7.39
N GLU A 146 12.58 -14.53 8.65
CA GLU A 146 11.73 -14.81 9.81
C GLU A 146 10.68 -13.70 10.01
N HIS A 147 11.11 -12.43 9.97
CA HIS A 147 10.20 -11.29 10.11
C HIS A 147 9.20 -11.19 8.95
N VAL A 148 9.63 -11.50 7.72
CA VAL A 148 8.76 -11.53 6.54
C VAL A 148 7.74 -12.67 6.65
N ASN A 149 8.15 -13.86 7.10
CA ASN A 149 7.24 -14.99 7.35
C ASN A 149 6.19 -14.64 8.39
N HIS A 150 6.61 -14.07 9.54
CA HIS A 150 5.69 -13.66 10.59
C HIS A 150 4.67 -12.62 10.08
N LEU A 151 5.14 -11.64 9.34
CA LEU A 151 4.28 -10.61 8.75
C LEU A 151 3.30 -11.19 7.73
N ALA A 152 3.75 -12.08 6.86
CA ALA A 152 2.90 -12.76 5.88
C ALA A 152 1.85 -13.66 6.55
N ASP A 153 2.22 -14.44 7.55
CA ASP A 153 1.29 -15.26 8.34
C ASP A 153 0.17 -14.40 8.93
N LEU A 154 0.54 -13.28 9.55
CA LEU A 154 -0.41 -12.37 10.17
C LEU A 154 -1.37 -11.75 9.12
N ILE A 155 -0.84 -11.34 7.96
CA ILE A 155 -1.66 -10.78 6.86
C ILE A 155 -2.69 -11.80 6.39
N LEU A 156 -2.25 -13.03 6.12
CA LEU A 156 -3.13 -14.09 5.61
C LEU A 156 -4.14 -14.52 6.68
N ARG A 157 -3.70 -14.72 7.92
CA ARG A 157 -4.56 -15.11 9.04
C ARG A 157 -5.68 -14.11 9.28
N GLN A 158 -5.39 -12.81 9.23
CA GLN A 158 -6.41 -11.79 9.41
C GLN A 158 -7.36 -11.65 8.22
N TYR A 159 -6.94 -12.03 7.01
CA TYR A 159 -7.79 -11.95 5.82
C TYR A 159 -8.68 -13.20 5.63
N ARG A 160 -8.10 -14.40 5.69
CA ARG A 160 -8.79 -15.67 5.38
C ARG A 160 -8.98 -16.63 6.56
N GLY A 161 -8.60 -16.21 7.78
CA GLY A 161 -8.77 -17.00 9.01
C GLY A 161 -7.67 -18.02 9.30
N ASN A 162 -6.75 -18.27 8.36
CA ASN A 162 -5.57 -19.11 8.57
C ASN A 162 -4.31 -18.46 7.98
N GLY A 163 -3.17 -18.79 8.57
CA GLY A 163 -1.86 -18.25 8.24
C GLY A 163 -1.24 -18.88 6.99
N LEU A 164 0.08 -18.86 6.89
CA LEU A 164 0.81 -19.48 5.79
C LEU A 164 0.54 -21.00 5.71
N LEU A 165 0.31 -21.51 4.49
CA LEU A 165 0.18 -22.94 4.21
C LEU A 165 1.54 -23.64 4.21
N SER A 166 2.59 -22.91 3.85
CA SER A 166 3.98 -23.33 3.96
C SER A 166 4.85 -22.12 4.30
N PRO A 167 5.97 -22.29 5.04
CA PRO A 167 6.94 -21.21 5.22
C PRO A 167 7.38 -20.63 3.87
N LEU A 168 7.61 -19.32 3.86
CA LEU A 168 8.16 -18.60 2.72
C LEU A 168 9.68 -18.68 2.75
N ILE A 169 10.29 -18.92 1.59
CA ILE A 169 11.72 -18.66 1.39
C ILE A 169 11.85 -17.31 0.70
N VAL A 170 12.57 -16.39 1.32
CA VAL A 170 12.67 -14.99 0.92
C VAL A 170 14.09 -14.73 0.45
N ARG A 171 14.25 -14.38 -0.83
CA ARG A 171 15.55 -14.06 -1.41
C ARG A 171 15.55 -12.63 -1.95
N PRO A 172 16.02 -11.64 -1.17
CA PRO A 172 16.27 -10.29 -1.69
C PRO A 172 17.29 -10.35 -2.83
N LEU A 173 16.94 -9.82 -3.99
CA LEU A 173 17.83 -9.79 -5.17
C LEU A 173 18.47 -8.41 -5.34
N ARG A 174 17.69 -7.35 -5.10
CA ARG A 174 18.15 -5.96 -5.12
C ARG A 174 17.23 -5.12 -4.26
N TRP A 175 17.80 -4.18 -3.50
CA TRP A 175 16.99 -3.30 -2.66
C TRP A 175 17.61 -1.92 -2.51
N ARG A 176 16.76 -0.94 -2.13
CA ARG A 176 17.17 0.42 -1.77
C ARG A 176 16.40 0.87 -0.53
N LYS A 177 17.11 1.39 0.46
CA LYS A 177 16.51 2.03 1.65
C LYS A 177 15.80 3.31 1.24
N VAL A 178 14.59 3.50 1.75
CA VAL A 178 13.75 4.69 1.57
C VAL A 178 13.26 5.14 2.94
N VAL A 179 13.42 6.42 3.25
CA VAL A 179 12.84 7.02 4.45
C VAL A 179 11.56 7.75 4.05
N VAL A 180 10.42 7.23 4.48
CA VAL A 180 9.12 7.82 4.23
C VAL A 180 8.76 8.76 5.38
N LYS A 181 8.46 10.01 5.03
CA LYS A 181 7.99 11.05 5.95
C LYS A 181 6.46 11.06 5.96
N GLU A 182 5.85 10.93 7.13
CA GLU A 182 4.40 10.98 7.31
C GLU A 182 4.01 11.85 8.50
N THR A 183 2.72 12.16 8.61
CA THR A 183 2.12 12.76 9.80
C THR A 183 0.64 12.41 9.84
N ASN A 184 -0.01 12.50 10.99
CA ASN A 184 -1.46 12.33 11.10
C ASN A 184 -2.02 13.25 12.19
N HIS A 185 -3.35 13.39 12.24
CA HIS A 185 -4.01 14.31 13.18
C HIS A 185 -3.68 14.02 14.66
N GLU A 186 -3.59 12.74 15.04
CA GLU A 186 -3.24 12.34 16.41
C GLU A 186 -1.80 12.75 16.75
N PHE A 187 -0.87 12.52 15.83
CA PHE A 187 0.53 12.87 16.00
C PHE A 187 0.73 14.39 16.04
N GLU A 188 0.06 15.13 15.15
CA GLU A 188 0.03 16.60 15.16
C GLU A 188 -0.54 17.14 16.49
N ALA A 189 -1.58 16.51 17.03
CA ALA A 189 -2.17 16.91 18.31
C ALA A 189 -1.25 16.65 19.51
N THR A 190 -0.49 15.55 19.50
CA THR A 190 0.41 15.20 20.63
C THR A 190 1.76 15.91 20.55
N HIS A 191 2.32 16.10 19.35
CA HIS A 191 3.69 16.59 19.18
C HIS A 191 3.74 18.00 18.58
N GLY A 192 2.62 18.59 18.19
CA GLY A 192 2.56 19.91 17.55
C GLY A 192 2.74 19.84 16.02
N GLY A 193 2.22 20.87 15.35
CA GLY A 193 2.31 21.01 13.90
C GLY A 193 3.76 21.14 13.43
N GLY A 194 4.11 20.42 12.35
CA GLY A 194 5.45 20.45 11.75
C GLY A 194 6.36 19.27 12.14
N ASN A 195 5.98 18.47 13.12
CA ASN A 195 6.67 17.21 13.41
C ASN A 195 6.32 16.11 12.41
N VAL A 196 7.28 15.21 12.16
CA VAL A 196 7.20 14.18 11.12
C VAL A 196 7.50 12.80 11.71
N LEU A 197 6.68 11.82 11.36
CA LEU A 197 6.93 10.40 11.56
C LEU A 197 7.85 9.89 10.45
N TYR A 198 8.87 9.12 10.83
CA TYR A 198 9.82 8.53 9.90
C TYR A 198 9.65 7.02 9.86
N PHE A 199 9.32 6.50 8.68
CA PHE A 199 9.30 5.06 8.43
C PHE A 199 10.47 4.69 7.53
N THR A 200 11.40 3.89 8.05
CA THR A 200 12.46 3.29 7.24
C THR A 200 11.91 2.05 6.57
N ALA A 201 11.77 2.10 5.25
CA ALA A 201 11.25 1.02 4.43
C ALA A 201 12.21 0.74 3.26
N TYR A 202 11.92 -0.29 2.47
CA TYR A 202 12.80 -0.73 1.39
C TYR A 202 12.02 -0.91 0.10
N GLN A 203 12.50 -0.31 -0.98
CA GLN A 203 12.09 -0.74 -2.31
C GLN A 203 12.87 -1.99 -2.65
N THR A 204 12.18 -3.09 -2.90
CA THR A 204 12.79 -4.41 -3.06
C THR A 204 12.39 -5.05 -4.38
N PHE A 205 13.34 -5.77 -4.95
CA PHE A 205 13.17 -6.76 -6.00
C PHE A 205 13.68 -8.08 -5.41
N PHE A 206 12.80 -9.07 -5.30
CA PHE A 206 13.06 -10.26 -4.51
C PHE A 206 12.32 -11.47 -5.07
N SER A 207 12.87 -12.66 -4.87
CA SER A 207 12.20 -13.92 -5.13
C SER A 207 11.53 -14.41 -3.84
N LEU A 208 10.30 -14.92 -3.99
CA LEU A 208 9.52 -15.50 -2.91
C LEU A 208 9.10 -16.91 -3.33
N THR A 209 9.48 -17.91 -2.54
CA THR A 209 9.02 -19.29 -2.71
C THR A 209 8.05 -19.66 -1.61
N GLY A 210 6.93 -20.29 -1.94
CA GLY A 210 5.90 -20.72 -0.99
C GLY A 210 4.70 -21.35 -1.69
N HIS A 211 3.59 -21.53 -0.97
CA HIS A 211 2.37 -22.06 -1.55
C HIS A 211 1.76 -21.06 -2.55
N PRO A 212 1.44 -21.43 -3.81
CA PRO A 212 0.97 -20.50 -4.85
C PRO A 212 -0.23 -19.64 -4.42
N SER A 213 -1.21 -20.21 -3.70
CA SER A 213 -2.36 -19.46 -3.17
C SER A 213 -1.97 -18.39 -2.15
N ASP A 214 -0.89 -18.59 -1.38
CA ASP A 214 -0.39 -17.60 -0.42
C ASP A 214 0.30 -16.47 -1.18
N LEU A 215 1.13 -16.82 -2.16
CA LEU A 215 1.78 -15.85 -3.05
C LEU A 215 0.75 -14.99 -3.79
N GLN A 216 -0.35 -15.59 -4.27
CA GLN A 216 -1.46 -14.87 -4.91
C GLN A 216 -2.11 -13.86 -3.96
N LEU A 217 -2.42 -14.26 -2.73
CA LEU A 217 -3.04 -13.36 -1.76
C LEU A 217 -2.08 -12.25 -1.30
N LEU A 218 -0.80 -12.56 -1.08
CA LEU A 218 0.21 -11.54 -0.75
C LEU A 218 0.43 -10.55 -1.89
N TYR A 219 0.37 -11.02 -3.15
CA TYR A 219 0.40 -10.16 -4.33
C TYR A 219 -0.80 -9.19 -4.39
N GLN A 220 -1.98 -9.64 -3.97
CA GLN A 220 -3.21 -8.85 -3.99
C GLN A 220 -3.35 -7.92 -2.77
N LEU A 221 -3.00 -8.41 -1.58
CA LEU A 221 -3.10 -7.70 -0.30
C LEU A 221 -1.90 -6.78 -0.06
N GLY A 222 -0.77 -7.03 -0.73
CA GLY A 222 0.54 -6.47 -0.42
C GLY A 222 1.24 -7.25 0.71
N LEU A 223 2.56 -7.09 0.78
CA LEU A 223 3.43 -7.66 1.83
C LEU A 223 4.18 -6.52 2.49
N SER A 224 3.69 -6.01 3.63
CA SER A 224 4.30 -4.94 4.42
C SER A 224 3.48 -4.69 5.68
N LYS A 225 4.04 -4.01 6.69
CA LYS A 225 3.24 -3.21 7.62
C LYS A 225 2.62 -2.01 6.88
N ARG A 226 1.51 -1.49 7.39
CA ARG A 226 0.87 -0.26 6.86
C ARG A 226 0.46 -0.33 5.37
N ARG A 227 0.03 -1.50 4.89
CA ARG A 227 -0.39 -1.73 3.49
C ARG A 227 -1.44 -0.75 3.00
N ASN A 228 -2.42 -0.47 3.86
CA ASN A 228 -3.49 0.50 3.64
C ASN A 228 -3.06 1.97 3.76
N GLN A 229 -1.76 2.25 3.92
CA GLN A 229 -1.17 3.58 3.97
C GLN A 229 -0.08 3.76 2.91
N GLY A 230 -0.09 2.95 1.84
CA GLY A 230 0.80 3.14 0.69
C GLY A 230 2.16 2.45 0.83
N PHE A 231 2.16 1.23 1.38
CA PHE A 231 3.35 0.38 1.55
C PHE A 231 3.11 -1.05 1.02
N GLY A 232 4.16 -1.71 0.55
CA GLY A 232 4.17 -3.14 0.26
C GLY A 232 3.33 -3.65 -0.90
N LEU A 233 2.82 -2.79 -1.78
CA LEU A 233 2.14 -3.28 -2.98
C LEU A 233 3.17 -3.93 -3.90
N LEU A 234 2.90 -5.15 -4.37
CA LEU A 234 3.82 -5.94 -5.18
C LEU A 234 3.47 -5.86 -6.68
N GLU A 235 4.41 -6.21 -7.54
CA GLU A 235 4.19 -6.47 -8.97
C GLU A 235 4.98 -7.72 -9.35
N VAL A 236 4.40 -8.60 -10.16
CA VAL A 236 5.08 -9.82 -10.62
C VAL A 236 5.95 -9.47 -11.82
N GLU A 237 7.24 -9.77 -11.71
CA GLU A 237 8.21 -9.60 -12.79
C GLU A 237 8.26 -10.89 -13.62
N GLU A 238 8.15 -10.76 -14.95
CA GLU A 238 8.29 -11.92 -15.84
C GLU A 238 9.77 -12.26 -15.93
N VAL A 239 10.14 -13.48 -15.53
CA VAL A 239 11.45 -14.03 -15.88
C VAL A 239 11.40 -14.35 -17.36
N ARG A 240 11.89 -13.43 -18.21
CA ARG A 240 12.16 -13.76 -19.60
C ARG A 240 13.31 -14.76 -19.59
N GLY A 241 13.00 -16.02 -19.89
CA GLY A 241 13.98 -17.07 -20.16
C GLY A 241 14.73 -16.84 -21.46
#